data_AF-A0AAV5XPV5-F1
#
_entry.id   AF-A0AAV5XPV5-F1
#
_cell.length_a   1.000
_cell.length_b   1.000
_cell.length_c   1.000
_cell.angle_alpha   90.00
_cell.angle_beta   90.00
_cell.angle_gamma   90.00
#
_symmetry.space_group_name_H-M   'P 1'
#
loop_
_entity.id
_entity.type
_entity.pdbx_description
1 polymer ?
#
loop_
_entity_poly.entity_id
_entity_poly.type
_entity_poly.pdbx_seq_one_letter_code
_entity_poly.pdbx_strand_id
1 'polypeptide(L)'
;MRALQAAFPLLVAAASFVAFLPSLDGQFLNWDDSVNFLGNPFYRGLGWAQLRWMFTSALMGHYIPVTWLTLGGNYLLGGLQPWGYHLVSLLLHAANATLFYFVARRLLAAPTPDPTPPRGGEGTS
;
A
#
# COMPACT_ATOMS: atom_id res chain seq x y z
N MET A 1 11.80 -22.00 19.11
CA MET A 1 12.29 -20.68 18.63
C MET A 1 11.77 -20.30 17.24
N ARG A 2 11.83 -21.16 16.21
CA ARG A 2 11.30 -20.85 14.85
C ARG A 2 9.79 -20.55 14.81
N ALA A 3 8.97 -21.27 15.58
CA ALA A 3 7.53 -21.02 15.69
C ALA A 3 7.21 -19.62 16.26
N LEU A 4 7.98 -19.16 17.25
CA LEU A 4 7.83 -17.83 17.83
C LEU A 4 8.18 -16.72 16.82
N GLN A 5 9.17 -16.96 15.95
CA GLN A 5 9.57 -16.02 14.90
C GLN A 5 8.54 -15.88 13.77
N ALA A 6 7.76 -16.94 13.50
CA ALA A 6 6.65 -16.89 12.55
C ALA A 6 5.39 -16.22 13.15
N ALA A 7 5.25 -16.20 14.48
CA ALA A 7 4.11 -15.59 15.15
C ALA A 7 4.12 -14.05 15.04
N PHE A 8 5.28 -13.40 15.13
CA PHE A 8 5.39 -11.94 15.06
C PHE A 8 4.79 -11.32 13.78
N PRO A 9 5.14 -11.76 12.55
CA PRO A 9 4.53 -11.19 11.34
C PRO A 9 3.02 -11.43 11.28
N LEU A 10 2.54 -12.58 11.77
CA LEU A 10 1.09 -12.85 11.87
C LEU A 10 0.41 -11.91 12.89
N LEU A 11 1.05 -11.64 14.02
CA LEU A 11 0.56 -10.69 15.02
C LEU A 11 0.51 -9.26 14.46
N VAL A 12 1.53 -8.85 13.69
CA VAL A 12 1.54 -7.54 13.01
C VAL A 12 0.37 -7.46 12.02
N ALA A 13 0.20 -8.47 11.16
CA ALA A 13 -0.91 -8.51 10.22
C ALA A 13 -2.28 -8.44 10.92
N ALA A 14 -2.47 -9.26 11.97
CA ALA A 14 -3.71 -9.30 12.74
C ALA A 14 -3.98 -7.98 13.48
N ALA A 15 -2.96 -7.40 14.12
CA ALA A 15 -3.09 -6.12 14.82
C ALA A 15 -3.45 -4.99 13.84
N SER A 16 -2.76 -4.90 12.70
CA SER A 16 -3.09 -3.93 11.64
C SER A 16 -4.50 -4.12 11.11
N PHE A 17 -4.94 -5.36 10.89
CA PHE A 17 -6.28 -5.64 10.40
C PHE A 17 -7.36 -5.26 11.43
N VAL A 18 -7.22 -5.71 12.68
CA VAL A 18 -8.20 -5.48 13.75
C VAL A 18 -8.29 -4.00 14.12
N ALA A 19 -7.17 -3.28 14.19
CA ALA A 19 -7.15 -1.86 14.52
C ALA A 19 -7.96 -1.00 13.54
N PHE A 20 -8.02 -1.41 12.27
CA PHE A 20 -8.74 -0.70 11.20
C PHE A 20 -10.03 -1.40 10.77
N LEU A 21 -10.47 -2.46 11.46
CA LEU A 21 -11.72 -3.16 11.18
C LEU A 21 -12.95 -2.24 11.13
N PRO A 22 -13.09 -1.22 12.01
CA PRO A 22 -14.21 -0.28 11.94
C PRO A 22 -14.29 0.52 10.63
N SER A 23 -13.21 0.59 9.85
CA SER A 23 -13.22 1.30 8.55
C SER A 23 -14.13 0.63 7.51
N LEU A 24 -14.47 -0.65 7.68
CA LEU A 24 -15.35 -1.37 6.75
C LEU A 24 -16.79 -0.83 6.74
N ASP A 25 -17.24 -0.23 7.85
CA ASP A 25 -18.57 0.36 7.97
C ASP A 25 -18.61 1.82 7.47
N GLY A 26 -17.45 2.37 7.08
CA GLY A 26 -17.31 3.70 6.52
C GLY A 26 -18.11 3.88 5.23
N GLN A 27 -18.64 5.09 5.02
CA GLN A 27 -19.33 5.48 3.80
C GLN A 27 -18.47 6.44 2.99
N PHE A 28 -18.75 6.56 1.69
CA PHE A 28 -18.17 7.62 0.88
C PHE A 28 -18.55 9.00 1.45
N LEU A 29 -17.57 9.89 1.56
CA LEU A 29 -17.71 11.22 2.12
C LEU A 29 -17.84 12.27 1.01
N ASN A 30 -18.54 13.36 1.28
CA ASN A 30 -18.65 14.49 0.35
C ASN A 30 -17.39 15.38 0.37
N TRP A 31 -16.23 14.77 0.19
CA TRP A 31 -14.96 15.45 0.01
C TRP A 31 -14.42 15.11 -1.38
N ASP A 32 -13.43 14.23 -1.48
CA ASP A 32 -12.86 13.77 -2.74
C ASP A 32 -13.56 12.53 -3.31
N ASP A 33 -14.27 11.74 -2.49
CA ASP A 33 -14.98 10.54 -2.97
C ASP A 33 -16.06 10.85 -4.01
N SER A 34 -16.67 12.03 -3.92
CA SER A 34 -17.66 12.49 -4.90
C SER A 34 -17.05 12.59 -6.31
N VAL A 35 -15.79 13.04 -6.41
CA VAL A 35 -15.07 13.18 -7.68
C VAL A 35 -14.39 11.86 -8.06
N ASN A 36 -13.72 11.19 -7.12
CA ASN A 36 -12.94 9.99 -7.38
C ASN A 36 -13.79 8.75 -7.67
N PHE A 37 -14.94 8.60 -6.98
CA PHE A 37 -15.76 7.39 -7.02
C PHE A 37 -17.15 7.63 -7.62
N LEU A 38 -17.92 8.55 -7.06
CA LEU A 38 -19.35 8.72 -7.39
C LEU A 38 -19.57 9.35 -8.76
N GLY A 39 -18.79 10.38 -9.09
CA GLY A 39 -18.85 11.14 -10.34
C GLY A 39 -17.90 10.67 -11.43
N ASN A 40 -17.05 9.68 -11.16
CA ASN A 40 -16.06 9.18 -12.12
C ASN A 40 -16.44 7.79 -12.65
N PRO A 41 -17.05 7.68 -13.85
CA PRO A 41 -17.32 6.39 -14.47
C PRO A 41 -16.08 5.77 -15.14
N PHE A 42 -15.00 6.52 -15.35
CA PHE A 42 -13.90 6.09 -16.21
C PHE A 42 -12.96 5.05 -15.59
N TYR A 43 -12.96 4.90 -14.27
CA TYR A 43 -12.22 3.83 -13.60
C TYR A 43 -13.04 2.54 -13.43
N ARG A 44 -14.35 2.57 -13.72
CA ARG A 44 -15.30 1.51 -13.37
C ARG A 44 -15.19 0.31 -14.32
N GLY A 45 -14.19 -0.53 -14.06
CA GLY A 45 -13.88 -1.73 -14.81
C GLY A 45 -12.46 -1.73 -15.37
N LEU A 46 -12.11 -2.81 -16.07
CA LEU A 46 -10.76 -3.04 -16.62
C LEU A 46 -10.78 -3.26 -18.15
N GLY A 47 -11.78 -2.71 -18.83
CA GLY A 47 -11.85 -2.71 -20.29
C GLY A 47 -10.83 -1.75 -20.90
N TRP A 48 -10.65 -1.83 -22.22
CA TRP A 48 -9.66 -1.00 -22.93
C TRP A 48 -9.85 0.50 -22.70
N ALA A 49 -11.08 1.00 -22.71
CA ALA A 49 -11.38 2.41 -22.47
C ALA A 49 -10.95 2.86 -21.06
N GLN A 50 -11.25 2.04 -20.05
CA GLN A 50 -10.85 2.29 -18.67
C GLN A 50 -9.33 2.24 -18.55
N LEU A 51 -8.68 1.17 -19.01
CA LEU A 51 -7.22 1.03 -18.97
C LEU A 51 -6.51 2.21 -19.64
N ARG A 52 -6.95 2.61 -20.83
CA ARG A 52 -6.42 3.81 -21.49
C ARG A 52 -6.55 5.04 -20.58
N TRP A 53 -7.73 5.30 -20.03
CA TRP A 53 -7.97 6.44 -19.14
C TRP A 53 -7.08 6.40 -17.90
N MET A 54 -6.90 5.23 -17.27
CA MET A 54 -6.07 5.05 -16.07
C MET A 54 -4.63 5.49 -16.29
N PHE A 55 -4.07 5.23 -17.49
CA PHE A 55 -2.68 5.53 -17.84
C PHE A 55 -2.48 6.85 -18.60
N THR A 56 -3.55 7.60 -18.88
CA THR A 56 -3.44 8.89 -19.59
C THR A 56 -4.09 10.06 -18.85
N SER A 57 -4.72 9.84 -17.70
CA SER A 57 -5.41 10.88 -16.94
C SER A 57 -4.64 11.27 -15.67
N ALA A 58 -4.80 12.53 -15.26
CA ALA A 58 -4.34 13.04 -13.99
C ALA A 58 -5.52 13.73 -13.27
N LEU A 59 -6.55 12.95 -12.93
CA LEU A 59 -7.76 13.46 -12.26
C LEU A 59 -7.37 14.17 -10.96
N MET A 60 -7.90 15.37 -10.73
CA MET A 60 -7.54 16.25 -9.60
C MET A 60 -6.02 16.54 -9.49
N GLY A 61 -5.26 16.43 -10.58
CA GLY A 61 -3.82 16.62 -10.60
C GLY A 61 -2.99 15.40 -10.20
N HIS A 62 -3.63 14.24 -9.95
CA HIS A 62 -2.96 13.03 -9.51
C HIS A 62 -2.78 12.00 -10.64
N TYR A 63 -1.53 11.70 -11.01
CA TYR A 63 -1.19 10.58 -11.88
C TYR A 63 -0.98 9.30 -11.06
N ILE A 64 -2.02 8.49 -10.94
CA ILE A 64 -2.06 7.30 -10.05
C ILE A 64 -2.63 6.05 -10.77
N PRO A 65 -2.04 5.62 -11.89
CA PRO A 65 -2.57 4.52 -12.72
C PRO A 65 -2.75 3.19 -11.96
N VAL A 66 -1.81 2.84 -11.08
CA VAL A 66 -1.88 1.60 -10.28
C VAL A 66 -3.02 1.66 -9.25
N THR A 67 -3.27 2.83 -8.68
CA THR A 67 -4.44 3.05 -7.82
C THR A 67 -5.71 2.85 -8.63
N TRP A 68 -5.81 3.46 -9.82
CA TRP A 68 -7.00 3.27 -10.66
C TRP A 68 -7.24 1.82 -11.07
N LEU A 69 -6.18 1.05 -11.38
CA LEU A 69 -6.30 -0.38 -11.64
C LEU A 69 -6.92 -1.14 -10.45
N THR A 70 -6.43 -0.84 -9.25
CA THR A 70 -6.95 -1.44 -8.01
C THR A 70 -8.43 -1.08 -7.83
N LEU A 71 -8.77 0.20 -7.99
CA LEU A 71 -10.14 0.70 -7.87
C LEU A 71 -11.08 0.13 -8.93
N GLY A 72 -10.61 -0.08 -10.16
CA GLY A 72 -11.37 -0.72 -11.22
C GLY A 72 -11.63 -2.20 -10.94
N GLY A 73 -10.65 -2.90 -10.36
CA GLY A 73 -10.83 -4.25 -9.84
C GLY A 73 -11.86 -4.31 -8.71
N ASN A 74 -11.78 -3.40 -7.74
CA ASN A 74 -12.75 -3.28 -6.65
C ASN A 74 -14.18 -3.08 -7.18
N TYR A 75 -14.32 -2.21 -8.19
CA TYR A 75 -15.61 -1.98 -8.83
C TYR A 75 -16.18 -3.24 -9.50
N LEU A 76 -15.33 -4.07 -10.13
CA LEU A 76 -15.80 -5.33 -10.73
C LEU A 76 -16.27 -6.35 -9.67
N LEU A 77 -15.70 -6.32 -8.47
CA LEU A 77 -16.05 -7.24 -7.39
C LEU A 77 -17.33 -6.83 -6.64
N GLY A 78 -17.54 -5.53 -6.43
CA GLY A 78 -18.59 -5.04 -5.53
C GLY A 78 -19.32 -3.78 -5.97
N GLY A 79 -19.06 -3.27 -7.18
CA GLY A 79 -19.64 -2.01 -7.66
C GLY A 79 -19.24 -0.82 -6.80
N LEU A 80 -20.16 0.12 -6.56
CA LEU A 80 -19.97 1.30 -5.72
C LEU A 80 -20.25 1.06 -4.23
N GLN A 81 -19.93 -0.12 -3.71
CA GLN A 81 -20.10 -0.40 -2.28
C GLN A 81 -18.81 -0.06 -1.52
N PRO A 82 -18.81 0.96 -0.62
CA PRO A 82 -17.60 1.44 0.06
C PRO A 82 -16.80 0.34 0.76
N TRP A 83 -17.51 -0.61 1.40
CA TRP A 83 -16.89 -1.70 2.17
C TRP A 83 -15.87 -2.49 1.34
N GLY A 84 -16.09 -2.68 0.03
CA GLY A 84 -15.17 -3.41 -0.84
C GLY A 84 -13.85 -2.67 -1.06
N TYR A 85 -13.92 -1.35 -1.20
CA TYR A 85 -12.76 -0.48 -1.33
C TYR A 85 -11.96 -0.44 -0.02
N HIS A 86 -12.66 -0.35 1.11
CA HIS A 86 -12.04 -0.40 2.44
C HIS A 86 -11.40 -1.75 2.73
N LEU A 87 -12.06 -2.87 2.38
CA LEU A 87 -11.51 -4.21 2.58
C LEU A 87 -10.20 -4.43 1.82
N VAL A 88 -10.15 -4.06 0.53
CA VAL A 88 -8.92 -4.21 -0.26
C VAL A 88 -7.81 -3.31 0.30
N SER A 89 -8.13 -2.08 0.67
CA SER A 89 -7.18 -1.15 1.30
C SER A 89 -6.64 -1.70 2.63
N LEU A 90 -7.51 -2.31 3.45
CA LEU A 90 -7.17 -2.90 4.73
C LEU A 90 -6.25 -4.14 4.56
N LEU A 91 -6.55 -5.01 3.60
CA LEU A 91 -5.72 -6.16 3.28
C LEU A 91 -4.33 -5.72 2.78
N LEU A 92 -4.27 -4.74 1.88
CA LEU A 92 -3.01 -4.15 1.41
C LEU A 92 -2.24 -3.48 2.55
N HIS A 93 -2.92 -2.79 3.47
CA HIS A 93 -2.29 -2.18 4.63
C HIS A 93 -1.67 -3.23 5.56
N ALA A 94 -2.39 -4.30 5.90
CA ALA A 94 -1.87 -5.39 6.72
C ALA A 94 -0.69 -6.11 6.05
N ALA A 95 -0.75 -6.33 4.73
CA ALA A 95 0.35 -6.89 3.95
C ALA A 95 1.58 -5.96 3.97
N ASN A 96 1.40 -4.66 3.76
CA ASN A 96 2.48 -3.67 3.79
C ASN A 96 3.11 -3.54 5.17
N ALA A 97 2.32 -3.56 6.25
CA ALA A 97 2.84 -3.57 7.62
C ALA A 97 3.70 -4.81 7.89
N THR A 98 3.28 -5.97 7.40
CA THR A 98 4.02 -7.23 7.51
C THR A 98 5.32 -7.19 6.69
N LEU A 99 5.28 -6.66 5.47
CA LEU A 99 6.47 -6.44 4.65
C LEU A 99 7.45 -5.48 5.33
N PHE A 100 6.94 -4.39 5.87
CA PHE A 100 7.73 -3.41 6.62
C PHE A 100 8.42 -4.06 7.82
N TYR A 101 7.72 -4.93 8.58
CA TYR A 101 8.35 -5.71 9.65
C TYR A 101 9.56 -6.49 9.15
N PHE A 102 9.47 -7.20 8.02
CA PHE A 102 10.60 -7.96 7.48
C PHE A 102 11.75 -7.06 7.03
N VAL A 103 11.46 -5.92 6.39
CA VAL A 103 12.45 -4.93 5.98
C VAL A 103 13.17 -4.35 7.20
N ALA A 104 12.41 -3.87 8.20
CA ALA A 104 12.94 -3.31 9.44
C ALA A 104 13.82 -4.33 10.16
N ARG A 105 13.38 -5.58 10.28
CA ARG A 105 14.17 -6.65 10.90
C ARG A 105 15.50 -6.89 10.19
N ARG A 106 15.51 -6.83 8.85
CA ARG A 106 16.73 -7.02 8.06
C ARG A 106 17.69 -5.85 8.23
N LEU A 107 17.18 -4.62 8.25
CA LEU A 107 17.99 -3.42 8.43
C LEU A 107 18.57 -3.33 9.85
N LEU A 108 17.77 -3.66 10.87
CA LEU A 108 18.23 -3.64 12.27
C LEU A 108 19.19 -4.78 12.61
N ALA A 109 19.17 -5.87 11.86
CA ALA A 109 20.13 -6.96 11.98
C ALA A 109 21.39 -6.77 11.10
N ALA A 110 21.44 -5.73 10.28
CA ALA A 110 22.61 -5.46 9.45
C ALA A 110 23.78 -4.98 10.33
N PRO A 111 25.01 -5.49 10.13
CA PRO A 111 26.18 -4.98 10.81
C PRO A 111 26.35 -3.49 10.52
N THR A 112 26.75 -2.72 11.54
CA THR A 112 27.16 -1.33 11.32
C THR A 112 28.39 -1.33 10.40
N PRO A 113 28.44 -0.47 9.36
CA PRO A 113 29.64 -0.34 8.54
C PRO A 113 30.84 -0.04 9.45
N ASP A 114 31.92 -0.78 9.28
CA ASP A 114 33.14 -0.58 10.06
C ASP A 114 33.65 0.84 9.78
N PRO A 115 33.84 1.71 10.79
CA PRO A 115 34.43 3.02 10.60
C PRO A 115 35.93 2.84 10.35
N THR A 116 36.31 2.22 9.23
CA THR A 116 37.70 2.17 8.82
C THR A 116 38.12 3.62 8.57
N PRO A 117 39.05 4.19 9.34
CA PRO A 117 39.56 5.52 9.04
C PRO A 117 40.16 5.49 7.63
N PRO A 118 40.12 6.60 6.87
CA PRO A 118 40.90 6.68 5.65
C PRO A 118 42.33 6.29 6.01
N ARG A 119 42.88 5.27 5.36
CA ARG A 119 44.29 4.90 5.57
C ARG A 119 45.07 6.16 5.31
N GLY A 120 45.63 6.72 6.40
CA GLY A 120 46.54 7.84 6.30
C GLY A 120 47.58 7.45 5.27
N GLY A 121 47.75 8.30 4.25
CA GLY A 121 48.82 8.16 3.30
C GLY A 121 50.10 8.05 4.10
N GLU A 122 50.67 6.85 4.15
CA GLU A 122 52.05 6.66 4.54
C GLU A 122 52.87 7.47 3.54
N GLY A 123 53.43 8.56 4.04
CA GLY A 123 54.37 9.37 3.30
C GLY A 123 55.65 8.59 3.08
N THR A 124 56.12 8.58 1.84
CA THR A 124 57.51 8.52 1.37
C THR A 124 57.41 8.87 -0.12
N SER A 125 58.03 9.92 -0.68
CA SER A 125 59.29 10.60 -0.36
C SER A 125 59.27 12.03 -0.92
#